data_AF-A0A9P0LJL7-F1
#
_entry.id   AF-A0A9P0LJL7-F1
#
_cell.length_a   1.000
_cell.length_b   1.000
_cell.length_c   1.000
_cell.angle_alpha   90.00
_cell.angle_beta   90.00
_cell.angle_gamma   90.00
#
_symmetry.space_group_name_H-M   'P 1'
#
loop_
_entity.id
_entity.type
_entity.pdbx_description
1 polymer ?
#
loop_
_entity_poly.entity_id
_entity_poly.type
_entity_poly.pdbx_seq_one_letter_code
_entity_poly.pdbx_strand_id
1 'polypeptide(L)'
;MADRDPFDDELVSSNTTQRNWRGILIAVLVIVAVLALIVTSVVLLTPPDDGPRVKGERFRLKDILGHELQPARFNGTWISDDEIIYRDRWGGISIMHASNLSVRTIMSNQTYLRLNPARYQLSPDQRYLLLAQNVQKLFRHSYLAQYSIYDIHTG
;
A
#
# COMPACT_ATOMS: atom_id res chain seq x y z
N MET A 1 36.57 -13.74 95.11
CA MET A 1 35.30 -13.01 95.22
C MET A 1 35.42 -11.88 94.21
N ALA A 2 34.60 -11.96 93.16
CA ALA A 2 34.54 -11.00 92.05
C ALA A 2 34.21 -9.59 92.59
N ASP A 3 34.45 -8.46 91.93
CA ASP A 3 34.24 -8.17 90.51
C ASP A 3 34.61 -6.71 90.22
N ARG A 4 34.81 -6.43 88.93
CA ARG A 4 34.57 -5.17 88.19
C ARG A 4 35.61 -4.04 88.22
N ASP A 5 36.35 -3.98 87.11
CA ASP A 5 37.09 -2.81 86.61
C ASP A 5 36.16 -1.67 86.11
N PRO A 6 36.66 -0.41 86.08
CA PRO A 6 35.85 0.81 86.10
C PRO A 6 35.40 1.37 84.74
N PHE A 7 35.33 0.57 83.67
CA PHE A 7 35.32 1.11 82.29
C PHE A 7 34.17 0.66 81.37
N ASP A 8 33.12 0.00 81.87
CA ASP A 8 32.07 -0.55 81.00
C ASP A 8 30.74 0.26 80.94
N ASP A 9 30.61 1.39 81.63
CA ASP A 9 29.35 2.16 81.71
C ASP A 9 29.28 3.40 80.80
N GLU A 10 30.18 3.53 79.83
CA GLU A 10 30.19 4.68 78.89
C GLU A 10 29.98 4.25 77.43
N LEU A 11 29.00 3.39 77.15
CA LEU A 11 28.57 3.13 75.78
C LEU A 11 27.05 3.15 75.64
N VAL A 12 26.61 4.18 74.90
CA VAL A 12 25.28 4.36 74.32
C VAL A 12 24.27 4.98 75.30
N SER A 13 24.37 6.30 75.45
CA SER A 13 23.17 7.14 75.47
C SER A 13 22.45 6.91 74.14
N SER A 14 21.61 5.89 74.09
CA SER A 14 20.56 5.82 73.08
C SER A 14 19.54 6.85 73.53
N ASN A 15 19.83 8.12 73.25
CA ASN A 15 18.74 9.03 72.95
C ASN A 15 17.98 8.32 71.85
N THR A 16 16.83 7.72 72.20
CA THR A 16 15.80 7.33 71.25
C THR A 16 15.44 8.63 70.58
N THR A 17 16.21 8.95 69.52
CA THR A 17 15.95 10.06 68.64
C THR A 17 14.50 9.88 68.32
N GLN A 18 13.66 10.77 68.82
CA GLN A 18 12.24 10.81 68.54
C GLN A 18 12.17 11.14 67.05
N ARG A 19 12.46 10.12 66.23
CA ARG A 19 12.43 10.20 64.79
C ARG A 19 11.01 10.64 64.52
N ASN A 20 10.87 11.81 63.91
CA ASN A 20 9.57 12.37 63.59
C ASN A 20 8.96 11.53 62.46
N TRP A 21 8.59 10.28 62.76
CA TRP A 21 8.04 9.29 61.84
C TRP A 21 6.83 9.85 61.11
N ARG A 22 6.01 10.63 61.82
CA ARG A 22 4.89 11.37 61.25
C ARG A 22 5.34 12.36 60.18
N GLY A 23 6.40 13.13 60.43
CA GLY A 23 6.97 14.09 59.48
C GLY A 23 7.66 13.42 58.28
N ILE A 24 8.36 12.31 58.53
CA ILE A 24 9.01 11.52 57.46
C ILE A 24 7.94 10.91 56.54
N LEU A 25 6.87 10.37 57.09
CA LEU A 25 5.77 9.79 56.30
C LEU A 25 5.09 10.85 55.43
N ILE A 26 4.84 12.05 55.98
CA ILE A 26 4.28 13.16 55.23
C ILE A 26 5.23 13.62 54.12
N ALA A 27 6.53 13.74 54.41
CA ALA A 27 7.53 14.13 53.41
C ALA A 27 7.62 13.11 52.26
N VAL A 28 7.62 11.81 52.58
CA VAL A 28 7.62 10.73 51.57
C VAL A 28 6.35 10.77 50.73
N LEU A 29 5.18 10.98 51.33
CA LEU A 29 3.91 11.10 50.62
C LEU A 29 3.92 12.27 49.62
N VAL A 30 4.42 13.43 50.05
CA VAL A 30 4.52 14.62 49.21
C VAL A 30 5.47 14.37 48.03
N ILE A 31 6.63 13.76 48.27
CA ILE A 31 7.59 13.43 47.21
C ILE A 31 6.96 12.48 46.18
N VAL A 32 6.26 11.43 46.64
CA VAL A 32 5.54 10.49 45.76
C VAL A 32 4.47 11.21 44.94
N ALA A 33 3.71 12.12 45.55
CA ALA A 33 2.69 12.90 44.85
C ALA A 33 3.30 13.79 43.75
N VAL A 34 4.43 14.46 44.03
CA VAL A 34 5.16 15.28 43.05
C VAL A 34 5.70 14.42 41.91
N LEU A 35 6.32 13.27 42.22
CA LEU A 35 6.82 12.35 41.19
C LEU A 35 5.69 11.80 40.31
N ALA A 36 4.54 11.46 40.90
CA ALA A 36 3.37 11.03 40.15
C ALA A 36 2.87 12.13 39.19
N LEU A 37 2.85 13.39 39.63
CA LEU A 37 2.45 14.53 38.81
C LEU A 37 3.44 14.76 37.64
N ILE A 38 4.74 14.59 37.89
CA ILE A 38 5.75 14.71 36.82
C ILE A 38 5.55 13.59 35.79
N VAL A 39 5.36 12.34 36.22
CA VAL A 39 5.15 11.21 35.29
C VAL A 39 3.87 11.38 34.49
N THR A 40 2.76 11.76 35.13
CA THR A 40 1.51 12.02 34.40
C THR A 40 1.65 13.19 33.44
N SER A 41 2.35 14.25 33.82
CA SER A 41 2.64 15.38 32.94
C SER A 41 3.48 14.98 31.73
N VAL A 42 4.52 14.17 31.91
CA VAL A 42 5.36 13.70 30.79
C VAL A 42 4.57 12.82 29.84
N VAL A 43 3.78 11.87 30.35
CA VAL A 43 2.95 10.98 29.52
C VAL A 43 1.85 11.76 28.79
N LEU A 44 1.31 12.82 29.41
CA LEU A 44 0.24 13.62 28.81
C LEU A 44 0.76 14.68 27.83
N LEU A 45 1.93 15.27 28.09
CA LEU A 45 2.55 16.30 27.24
C LEU A 45 3.48 15.73 26.16
N THR A 46 3.97 14.51 26.34
CA THR A 46 4.74 13.77 25.33
C THR A 46 3.89 12.62 24.83
N PRO A 47 2.91 12.89 23.93
CA PRO A 47 2.27 11.79 23.22
C PRO A 47 3.38 10.96 22.56
N PRO A 48 3.26 9.62 22.56
CA PRO A 48 4.20 8.77 21.86
C PRO A 48 4.38 9.29 20.43
N ASP A 49 5.61 9.31 19.92
CA ASP A 49 5.85 9.56 18.51
C ASP A 49 5.12 8.46 17.72
N ASP A 50 3.87 8.73 17.34
CA ASP A 50 3.18 8.00 16.30
C ASP A 50 4.15 8.03 15.12
N GLY A 51 4.62 6.84 14.74
CA GLY A 51 5.71 6.66 13.78
C GLY A 51 5.46 7.35 12.43
N PRO A 52 6.26 7.03 11.39
CA PRO A 52 6.29 7.82 10.15
C PRO A 52 4.87 8.15 9.68
N ARG A 53 4.58 9.47 9.58
CA ARG A 53 3.26 10.13 9.40
C ARG A 53 2.55 9.74 8.09
N VAL A 54 2.41 8.45 7.83
CA VAL A 54 1.69 7.90 6.69
C VAL A 54 0.26 7.71 7.15
N LYS A 55 -0.61 8.67 6.80
CA LYS A 55 -2.04 8.48 6.93
C LYS A 55 -2.46 7.43 5.89
N GLY A 56 -2.89 6.26 6.34
CA GLY A 56 -3.38 5.17 5.49
C GLY A 56 -2.49 3.93 5.48
N GLU A 57 -2.93 2.92 4.75
CA GLU A 57 -2.18 1.68 4.58
C GLU A 57 -0.94 1.91 3.72
N ARG A 58 0.18 1.27 4.09
CA ARG A 58 1.41 1.32 3.31
C ARG A 58 1.27 0.42 2.08
N PHE A 59 1.83 0.86 0.94
CA PHE A 59 1.94 0.01 -0.24
C PHE A 59 2.64 -1.30 0.12
N ARG A 60 1.98 -2.40 -0.19
CA ARG A 60 2.53 -3.74 -0.09
C ARG A 60 2.98 -4.20 -1.48
N LEU A 61 3.92 -5.13 -1.53
CA LEU A 61 4.36 -5.73 -2.78
C LEU A 61 3.19 -6.34 -3.57
N LYS A 62 2.22 -6.92 -2.87
CA LYS A 62 0.99 -7.48 -3.47
C LYS A 62 0.20 -6.42 -4.27
N ASP A 63 0.19 -5.16 -3.81
CA ASP A 63 -0.59 -4.09 -4.44
C ASP A 63 0.06 -3.67 -5.77
N ILE A 64 1.39 -3.81 -5.87
CA ILE A 64 2.16 -3.56 -7.10
C ILE A 64 2.02 -4.74 -8.08
N LEU A 65 2.12 -5.97 -7.56
CA LEU A 65 2.04 -7.19 -8.38
C LEU A 65 0.62 -7.51 -8.85
N GLY A 66 -0.41 -7.13 -8.08
CA GLY A 66 -1.82 -7.40 -8.37
C GLY A 66 -2.39 -6.59 -9.52
N HIS A 67 -1.63 -5.64 -10.09
CA HIS A 67 -2.08 -4.72 -11.14
C HIS A 67 -3.26 -3.81 -10.75
N GLU A 68 -3.76 -3.89 -9.51
CA GLU A 68 -4.91 -3.11 -9.00
C GLU A 68 -4.66 -1.60 -9.01
N LEU A 69 -3.39 -1.20 -8.85
CA LEU A 69 -2.97 0.19 -8.85
C LEU A 69 -2.52 0.70 -10.23
N GLN A 70 -2.69 -0.09 -11.31
CA GLN A 70 -2.30 0.36 -12.64
C GLN A 70 -3.35 1.32 -13.21
N PRO A 71 -2.93 2.51 -13.68
CA PRO A 71 -3.85 3.44 -14.31
C PRO A 71 -4.41 2.82 -15.60
N ALA A 72 -5.66 3.16 -15.91
CA ALA A 72 -6.28 2.80 -17.18
C ALA A 72 -5.46 3.42 -18.32
N ARG A 73 -4.77 2.58 -19.09
CA ARG A 73 -4.05 3.02 -20.28
C ARG A 73 -5.04 3.19 -21.42
N PHE A 74 -4.83 4.24 -22.23
CA PHE A 74 -5.54 4.36 -23.48
C PHE A 74 -5.21 3.16 -24.38
N ASN A 75 -6.24 2.44 -24.79
CA ASN A 75 -6.16 1.21 -25.58
C ASN A 75 -6.66 1.41 -27.02
N GLY A 76 -6.86 2.67 -27.43
CA GLY A 76 -7.28 3.05 -28.75
C GLY A 76 -6.10 3.38 -29.67
N THR A 77 -6.29 3.17 -30.97
CA THR A 77 -5.40 3.63 -32.03
C THR A 77 -6.23 4.32 -33.11
N TRP A 78 -5.72 5.42 -33.63
CA TRP A 78 -6.36 6.10 -34.76
C TRP A 78 -6.17 5.28 -36.04
N ILE A 79 -7.26 5.10 -36.78
CA ILE A 79 -7.24 4.42 -38.10
C ILE A 79 -7.56 5.39 -39.24
N SER A 80 -8.21 6.51 -38.93
CA SER A 80 -8.53 7.61 -39.83
C SER A 80 -8.58 8.91 -39.01
N ASP A 81 -8.80 10.04 -39.66
CA ASP A 81 -8.91 11.36 -38.99
C ASP A 81 -10.11 11.43 -38.04
N ASP A 82 -11.15 10.63 -38.29
CA ASP A 82 -12.39 10.62 -37.52
C ASP A 82 -12.73 9.25 -36.91
N GLU A 83 -11.83 8.28 -36.97
CA GLU A 83 -12.11 6.91 -36.50
C GLU A 83 -11.01 6.36 -35.60
N ILE A 84 -11.43 5.80 -34.47
CA ILE A 84 -10.57 5.17 -33.47
C ILE A 84 -10.99 3.73 -33.31
N ILE A 85 -10.05 2.79 -33.47
CA ILE A 85 -10.24 1.39 -33.07
C ILE A 85 -9.77 1.20 -31.63
N TYR A 86 -10.58 0.55 -30.80
CA TYR A 86 -10.27 0.35 -29.39
C TYR A 86 -10.85 -0.97 -28.88
N ARG A 87 -10.36 -1.43 -27.72
CA ARG A 87 -10.96 -2.57 -27.01
C ARG A 87 -12.08 -2.07 -26.11
N ASP A 88 -13.28 -2.61 -26.32
CA ASP A 88 -14.48 -2.22 -25.58
C ASP A 88 -14.44 -2.70 -24.12
N ARG A 89 -15.29 -2.12 -23.28
CA ARG A 89 -15.48 -2.50 -21.87
C ARG A 89 -15.86 -3.97 -21.69
N TRP A 90 -16.50 -4.56 -22.70
CA TRP A 90 -16.86 -5.97 -22.72
C TRP A 90 -15.74 -6.87 -23.23
N GLY A 91 -14.58 -6.34 -23.65
CA GLY A 91 -13.44 -7.13 -24.13
C GLY A 91 -13.43 -7.44 -25.62
N GLY A 92 -14.44 -6.98 -26.38
CA GLY A 92 -14.43 -7.02 -27.85
C GLY A 92 -13.61 -5.89 -28.48
N ILE A 93 -13.56 -5.86 -29.81
CA ILE A 93 -12.92 -4.78 -30.57
C ILE A 93 -14.00 -3.99 -31.32
N SER A 94 -13.97 -2.67 -31.16
CA SER A 94 -14.94 -1.75 -31.74
C SER A 94 -14.24 -0.56 -32.37
N ILE A 95 -14.88 0.05 -33.35
CA ILE A 95 -14.47 1.31 -33.98
C ILE A 95 -15.46 2.37 -33.55
N MET A 96 -14.97 3.52 -33.08
CA MET A 96 -15.77 4.68 -32.74
C MET A 96 -15.44 5.84 -33.68
N HIS A 97 -16.47 6.48 -34.20
CA HIS A 97 -16.36 7.75 -34.91
C HIS A 97 -16.25 8.91 -33.92
N ALA A 98 -15.25 9.77 -34.07
CA ALA A 98 -15.00 10.86 -33.13
C ALA A 98 -16.02 12.00 -33.27
N SER A 99 -16.53 12.25 -34.49
CA SER A 99 -17.47 13.34 -34.80
C SER A 99 -18.86 13.17 -34.20
N ASN A 100 -19.42 11.95 -34.28
CA ASN A 100 -20.80 11.66 -33.90
C ASN A 100 -20.91 10.63 -32.76
N LEU A 101 -19.77 10.13 -32.25
CA LEU A 101 -19.67 9.11 -31.20
C LEU A 101 -20.38 7.79 -31.55
N SER A 102 -20.64 7.53 -32.84
CA SER A 102 -21.19 6.25 -33.29
C SER A 102 -20.15 5.14 -33.14
N VAL A 103 -20.60 3.98 -32.68
CA VAL A 103 -19.74 2.82 -32.41
C VAL A 103 -20.19 1.65 -33.27
N ARG A 104 -19.21 1.02 -33.95
CA ARG A 104 -19.37 -0.19 -34.74
C ARG A 104 -18.51 -1.30 -34.16
N THR A 105 -19.12 -2.38 -33.70
CA THR A 105 -18.40 -3.57 -33.23
C THR A 105 -17.87 -4.36 -34.42
N ILE A 106 -16.55 -4.62 -34.45
CA ILE A 106 -15.91 -5.41 -35.52
C ILE A 106 -15.58 -6.84 -35.10
N MET A 107 -15.40 -7.08 -33.79
CA MET A 107 -15.14 -8.39 -33.25
C MET A 107 -15.84 -8.55 -31.89
N SER A 108 -16.61 -9.62 -31.74
CA SER A 108 -17.28 -9.94 -30.49
C SER A 108 -16.28 -10.35 -29.40
N ASN A 109 -16.66 -10.16 -28.13
CA ASN A 109 -15.87 -10.64 -26.99
C ASN A 109 -15.62 -12.17 -27.07
N GLN A 110 -16.62 -12.94 -27.49
CA GLN A 110 -16.49 -14.40 -27.60
C GLN A 110 -15.40 -14.80 -28.60
N THR A 111 -15.37 -14.18 -29.78
CA THR A 111 -14.35 -14.43 -30.79
C THR A 111 -12.97 -13.95 -30.33
N TYR A 112 -12.91 -12.79 -29.68
CA TYR A 112 -11.67 -12.26 -29.10
C TYR A 112 -11.08 -13.21 -28.05
N LEU A 113 -11.89 -13.74 -27.13
CA LEU A 113 -11.47 -14.70 -26.11
C LEU A 113 -11.04 -16.04 -26.72
N ARG A 114 -11.77 -16.53 -27.73
CA ARG A 114 -11.44 -17.79 -28.42
C ARG A 114 -10.08 -17.70 -29.12
N LEU A 115 -9.82 -16.58 -29.80
CA LEU A 115 -8.57 -16.37 -30.54
C LEU A 115 -7.44 -15.89 -29.61
N ASN A 116 -7.77 -15.31 -28.46
CA ASN A 116 -6.84 -14.79 -27.46
C ASN A 116 -5.62 -14.06 -28.06
N PRO A 117 -5.83 -13.02 -28.89
CA PRO A 117 -4.73 -12.33 -29.53
C PRO A 117 -4.00 -11.44 -28.51
N ALA A 118 -2.67 -11.46 -28.58
CA ALA A 118 -1.82 -10.57 -27.78
C ALA A 118 -1.76 -9.16 -28.38
N ARG A 119 -1.83 -9.05 -29.71
CA ARG A 119 -1.92 -7.79 -30.47
C ARG A 119 -2.84 -7.97 -31.68
N TYR A 120 -3.43 -6.87 -32.11
CA TYR A 120 -4.24 -6.80 -33.33
C TYR A 120 -3.84 -5.60 -34.19
N GLN A 121 -4.05 -5.69 -35.49
CA GLN A 121 -3.92 -4.59 -36.44
C GLN A 121 -5.06 -4.66 -37.46
N LEU A 122 -5.63 -3.52 -37.80
CA LEU A 122 -6.67 -3.41 -38.81
C LEU A 122 -6.04 -3.22 -40.19
N SER A 123 -6.57 -3.88 -41.21
CA SER A 123 -6.17 -3.63 -42.59
C SER A 123 -6.57 -2.22 -43.04
N PRO A 124 -5.84 -1.59 -43.99
CA PRO A 124 -6.17 -0.24 -44.47
C PRO A 124 -7.57 -0.13 -45.10
N ASP A 125 -8.08 -1.22 -45.66
CA ASP A 125 -9.42 -1.32 -46.25
C ASP A 125 -10.51 -1.69 -45.22
N GLN A 126 -10.15 -1.85 -43.95
CA GLN A 126 -11.04 -2.19 -42.82
C GLN A 126 -11.82 -3.51 -42.98
N ARG A 127 -11.37 -4.42 -43.84
CA ARG A 127 -12.01 -5.72 -44.08
C ARG A 127 -11.44 -6.84 -43.24
N TYR A 128 -10.15 -6.73 -42.92
CA TYR A 128 -9.41 -7.78 -42.25
C TYR A 128 -8.77 -7.28 -40.97
N LEU A 129 -8.74 -8.17 -39.98
CA LEU A 129 -8.03 -7.94 -38.74
C LEU A 129 -6.88 -8.96 -38.65
N LEU A 130 -5.66 -8.46 -38.56
CA LEU A 130 -4.47 -9.26 -38.32
C LEU A 130 -4.34 -9.49 -36.81
N LEU A 131 -4.32 -10.75 -36.39
CA LEU A 131 -4.23 -11.15 -35.00
C LEU A 131 -2.90 -11.85 -34.74
N ALA A 132 -2.14 -11.35 -33.77
CA ALA A 132 -0.90 -11.98 -33.31
C ALA A 132 -1.18 -12.84 -32.07
N GLN A 133 -0.99 -14.15 -32.20
CA GLN A 133 -1.18 -15.18 -31.18
C GLN A 133 0.16 -15.78 -30.78
N ASN A 134 0.21 -16.47 -29.63
CA ASN A 134 1.40 -17.21 -29.15
C ASN A 134 2.70 -16.39 -29.21
N VAL A 135 2.64 -15.15 -28.71
CA VAL A 135 3.78 -14.22 -28.80
C VAL A 135 4.93 -14.67 -27.90
N GLN A 136 6.07 -14.96 -28.51
CA GLN A 136 7.33 -15.27 -27.84
C GLN A 136 8.24 -14.04 -27.92
N LYS A 137 8.54 -13.45 -26.77
CA LYS A 137 9.39 -12.25 -26.68
C LYS A 137 10.86 -12.64 -26.86
N LEU A 138 11.57 -11.95 -27.77
CA LEU A 138 13.01 -12.11 -27.96
C LEU A 138 13.78 -10.96 -27.29
N PHE A 139 13.39 -9.72 -27.60
CA PHE A 139 14.03 -8.50 -27.09
C PHE A 139 12.96 -7.48 -26.67
N ARG A 140 13.37 -6.23 -26.42
CA ARG A 140 12.46 -5.16 -25.99
C ARG A 140 11.29 -4.95 -26.95
N HIS A 141 11.59 -4.91 -28.26
CA HIS A 141 10.62 -4.66 -29.33
C HIS A 141 10.52 -5.81 -30.35
N SER A 142 11.34 -6.85 -30.21
CA SER A 142 11.38 -8.00 -31.13
C SER A 142 10.70 -9.20 -30.51
N TYR A 143 9.89 -9.89 -31.30
CA TYR A 143 9.11 -11.05 -30.88
C TYR A 143 8.79 -11.93 -32.09
N LEU A 144 8.54 -13.21 -31.83
CA LEU A 144 7.92 -14.13 -32.78
C LEU A 144 6.45 -14.29 -32.39
N ALA A 145 5.57 -14.44 -33.38
CA ALA A 145 4.14 -14.63 -33.15
C ALA A 145 3.55 -15.47 -34.30
N GLN A 146 2.48 -16.19 -33.98
CA GLN A 146 1.63 -16.82 -34.98
C GLN A 146 0.58 -15.80 -35.43
N TYR A 147 0.42 -15.62 -36.74
CA TYR A 147 -0.49 -14.63 -37.29
C TYR A 147 -1.70 -15.30 -37.92
N SER A 148 -2.89 -14.81 -37.59
CA SER A 148 -4.16 -15.24 -38.16
C SER A 148 -4.89 -14.03 -38.72
N ILE A 149 -5.56 -14.21 -39.86
CA ILE A 149 -6.37 -13.16 -40.50
C ILE A 149 -7.83 -13.45 -40.20
N TYR A 150 -8.53 -12.43 -39.70
CA TYR A 150 -9.96 -12.47 -39.41
C TYR A 150 -10.70 -11.58 -40.40
N ASP A 151 -11.73 -12.12 -41.04
CA ASP A 151 -12.60 -11.37 -41.95
C ASP A 151 -13.77 -10.75 -41.17
N ILE A 152 -13.87 -9.42 -41.20
CA ILE A 152 -14.83 -8.66 -40.39
C ILE A 152 -16.26 -8.78 -40.96
N HIS A 153 -16.40 -9.02 -42.27
CA HIS A 153 -17.69 -9.12 -42.92
C HIS A 153 -18.30 -10.52 -42.79
N THR A 154 -17.45 -11.54 -42.86
CA THR A 154 -17.89 -12.94 -42.95
C THR A 154 -18.01 -13.60 -41.57
N GLY A 155 -17.26 -13.11 -40.58
CA GLY A 155 -17.43 -13.49 -39.18
C GLY A 155 -16.72 -14.75 -38.75
#